data_AF-A0A1R4JZG2-F1
#
_entry.id   AF-A0A1R4JZG2-F1
#
_cell.length_a   1.000
_cell.length_b   1.000
_cell.length_c   1.000
_cell.angle_alpha   90.00
_cell.angle_beta   90.00
_cell.angle_gamma   90.00
#
_symmetry.space_group_name_H-M   'P 1'
#
loop_
_entity.id
_entity.type
_entity.pdbx_description
1 polymer ?
#
loop_
_entity_poly.entity_id
_entity_poly.type
_entity_poly.pdbx_seq_one_letter_code
_entity_poly.pdbx_strand_id
1 'polypeptide(L)'
;MTRQVFNRAVAMIRGQAWVARLTGELTPDTGRPRDLTWESFFILLQIAALEGDGKLLLTDVARVAKRLDGVQRHELGLSPSATYRQIECALSTLEAALSETIDMDTGEVTPPRLSMPLAELTTHIVADFIPAAIPATSTLSIDSTDHETWSARKSWSKGNRPDTSAESLPEDADPSQPSGANAPGWPKVGADGRLMHTLDPNAREGYRSGKNRRRKETFIGWDLHLATDTPAMGGNALAPLARGFVAAPAGTIKSEPGLALLDALEACHRKPSTIIVDRGYSYLKGQHWARPVDERGITQVFDLHPNQRRQHPGPIPGTIFLDGDVFLDTLPEGLRNLPGFGLGQKASEKALLTAEYDKRARYAFRPFGRHDHTRGTQRYRGPALAKRVICPNHPETQRLDPTTHPQSGCVKGEPCACGATLTLGPDETDYFSMRQQDLYGTTAWKASYGRRSSVESANSVLKTHHGRLSRGSTRVRGTIKNTLLAAFLIAAANIGLLESRYGYDVAEPPADDRERIEPLPSPRSALHRRRAFSRRRARSKDPDTAPPGKPGRRPQKPITSPTQWKRATETTVAD
;
A
#
# COMPACT_ATOMS: atom_id res chain seq x y z
N MET A 1 -14.15 13.73 29.40
CA MET A 1 -14.23 13.84 27.93
C MET A 1 -14.28 15.31 27.60
N THR A 2 -13.41 15.79 26.71
CA THR A 2 -13.47 17.20 26.26
C THR A 2 -14.63 17.37 25.29
N ARG A 3 -15.28 18.55 25.29
CA ARG A 3 -16.35 18.87 24.32
C ARG A 3 -15.85 18.73 22.87
N GLN A 4 -14.57 19.04 22.65
CA GLN A 4 -13.92 18.90 21.34
C GLN A 4 -13.91 17.46 20.82
N VAL A 5 -13.53 16.46 21.64
CA VAL A 5 -13.54 15.04 21.21
C VAL A 5 -14.95 14.58 20.86
N PHE A 6 -15.94 14.98 21.65
CA PHE A 6 -17.35 14.70 21.36
C PHE A 6 -17.77 15.30 20.02
N ASN A 7 -17.53 16.60 19.81
CA ASN A 7 -17.89 17.28 18.57
C ASN A 7 -17.20 16.65 17.35
N ARG A 8 -15.92 16.24 17.47
CA ARG A 8 -15.19 15.57 16.37
C ARG A 8 -15.83 14.23 16.00
N ALA A 9 -16.19 13.43 17.00
CA ALA A 9 -16.88 12.16 16.78
C ALA A 9 -18.27 12.35 16.16
N VAL A 10 -19.02 13.36 16.62
CA VAL A 10 -20.32 13.72 16.01
C VAL A 10 -20.12 14.13 14.56
N ALA A 11 -19.19 15.04 14.26
CA ALA A 11 -18.95 15.53 12.90
C ALA A 11 -18.46 14.44 11.93
N MET A 12 -17.70 13.46 12.42
CA MET A 12 -17.28 12.32 11.61
C MET A 12 -18.46 11.43 11.17
N ILE A 13 -19.48 11.27 12.01
CA ILE A 13 -20.54 10.27 11.82
C ILE A 13 -21.83 10.91 11.29
N ARG A 14 -22.26 12.02 11.89
CA ARG A 14 -23.55 12.65 11.59
C ARG A 14 -23.54 13.22 10.17
N GLY A 15 -24.62 12.98 9.43
CA GLY A 15 -24.77 13.45 8.05
C GLY A 15 -24.06 12.60 7.00
N GLN A 16 -23.33 11.55 7.40
CA GLN A 16 -22.71 10.64 6.44
C GLN A 16 -23.75 9.72 5.79
N ALA A 17 -23.69 9.60 4.46
CA ALA A 17 -24.65 8.81 3.68
C ALA A 17 -24.67 7.33 4.09
N TRP A 18 -23.51 6.74 4.41
CA TRP A 18 -23.40 5.35 4.86
C TRP A 18 -24.10 5.12 6.20
N VAL A 19 -24.12 6.11 7.11
CA VAL A 19 -24.83 6.01 8.41
C VAL A 19 -26.33 5.99 8.19
N ALA A 20 -26.84 6.87 7.31
CA ALA A 20 -28.26 6.89 6.96
C ALA A 20 -28.71 5.58 6.32
N ARG A 21 -27.94 5.05 5.36
CA ARG A 21 -28.20 3.76 4.70
C ARG A 21 -28.22 2.60 5.71
N LEU A 22 -27.18 2.46 6.54
CA LEU A 22 -27.15 1.41 7.56
C LEU A 22 -28.30 1.54 8.56
N THR A 23 -28.63 2.76 8.97
CA THR A 23 -29.74 2.97 9.91
C THR A 23 -31.07 2.54 9.31
N GLY A 24 -31.32 2.84 8.03
CA GLY A 24 -32.51 2.39 7.32
C GLY A 24 -32.59 0.87 7.18
N GLU A 25 -31.48 0.21 6.83
CA GLU A 25 -31.46 -1.24 6.62
C GLU A 25 -31.51 -2.05 7.93
N LEU A 26 -30.95 -1.51 9.02
CA LEU A 26 -30.83 -2.22 10.30
C LEU A 26 -31.98 -1.92 11.27
N THR A 27 -32.65 -0.78 11.14
CA THR A 27 -33.78 -0.44 12.01
C THR A 27 -35.02 -1.21 11.54
N PRO A 28 -35.66 -2.03 12.40
CA PRO A 28 -36.89 -2.71 12.03
C PRO A 28 -38.02 -1.72 11.75
N ASP A 29 -38.83 -1.97 10.71
CA ASP A 29 -40.00 -1.15 10.37
C ASP A 29 -41.14 -1.27 11.40
N THR A 30 -41.12 -2.34 12.20
CA THR A 30 -42.12 -2.62 13.24
C THR A 30 -41.47 -2.97 14.56
N GLY A 31 -42.12 -2.59 15.67
CA GLY A 31 -41.69 -2.92 17.03
C GLY A 31 -41.21 -1.71 17.82
N ARG A 32 -40.70 -1.95 19.03
CA ARG A 32 -40.20 -0.89 19.91
C ARG A 32 -38.90 -0.30 19.35
N PRO A 33 -38.76 1.04 19.27
CA PRO A 33 -37.51 1.68 18.89
C PRO A 33 -36.35 1.25 19.79
N ARG A 34 -35.14 1.20 19.21
CA ARG A 34 -33.93 0.87 19.97
C ARG A 34 -33.58 2.04 20.89
N ASP A 35 -33.34 1.75 22.17
CA ASP A 35 -32.82 2.76 23.12
C ASP A 35 -31.41 3.25 22.72
N LEU A 36 -30.65 2.43 21.99
CA LEU A 36 -29.37 2.78 21.38
C LEU A 36 -29.51 2.76 19.85
N THR A 37 -29.58 3.93 19.24
CA THR A 37 -29.60 4.08 17.77
C THR A 37 -28.24 3.73 17.16
N TRP A 38 -28.22 3.43 15.86
CA TRP A 38 -26.99 3.13 15.12
C TRP A 38 -26.05 4.34 15.03
N GLU A 39 -26.58 5.54 14.77
CA GLU A 39 -25.79 6.79 14.80
C GLU A 39 -25.12 6.97 16.17
N SER A 40 -25.89 6.88 17.27
CA SER A 40 -25.35 7.03 18.62
C SER A 40 -24.29 5.96 18.93
N PHE A 41 -24.49 4.72 18.47
CA PHE A 41 -23.53 3.64 18.63
C PHE A 41 -22.20 3.94 17.91
N PHE A 42 -22.24 4.39 16.65
CA PHE A 42 -21.04 4.75 15.90
C PHE A 42 -20.31 5.96 16.50
N ILE A 43 -21.05 6.96 16.99
CA ILE A 43 -20.46 8.11 17.70
C ILE A 43 -19.75 7.63 18.98
N LEU A 44 -20.37 6.75 19.77
CA LEU A 44 -19.73 6.19 20.98
C LEU A 44 -18.45 5.40 20.65
N LEU A 45 -18.45 4.61 19.57
CA LEU A 45 -17.24 3.93 19.08
C LEU A 45 -16.14 4.93 18.72
N GLN A 46 -16.48 5.99 17.99
CA GLN A 46 -15.50 6.97 17.55
C GLN A 46 -14.94 7.79 18.73
N ILE A 47 -15.76 8.18 19.71
CA ILE A 47 -15.27 8.82 20.95
C ILE A 47 -14.26 7.91 21.66
N ALA A 48 -14.61 6.63 21.82
CA ALA A 48 -13.72 5.66 22.46
C ALA A 48 -12.41 5.48 21.67
N ALA A 49 -12.47 5.50 20.32
CA ALA A 49 -11.28 5.40 19.48
C ALA A 49 -10.37 6.63 19.59
N LEU A 50 -10.95 7.85 19.63
CA LEU A 50 -10.21 9.11 19.77
C LEU A 50 -9.49 9.22 21.11
N GLU A 51 -10.11 8.76 22.20
CA GLU A 51 -9.50 8.79 23.54
C GLU A 51 -8.60 7.59 23.84
N GLY A 52 -8.83 6.47 23.17
CA GLY A 52 -8.27 5.17 23.53
C GLY A 52 -6.79 4.97 23.17
N ASP A 53 -6.15 5.96 22.52
CA ASP A 53 -4.73 5.95 22.18
C ASP A 53 -4.30 4.64 21.49
N GLY A 54 -5.07 4.25 20.47
CA GLY A 54 -4.87 3.01 19.73
C GLY A 54 -5.57 1.78 20.28
N LYS A 55 -6.41 1.93 21.31
CA LYS A 55 -7.27 0.87 21.83
C LYS A 55 -8.74 1.22 21.63
N LEU A 56 -9.53 0.24 21.23
CA LEU A 56 -10.98 0.35 21.16
C LEU A 56 -11.59 -0.91 21.77
N LEU A 57 -11.88 -0.83 23.06
CA LEU A 57 -12.51 -1.91 23.82
C LEU A 57 -13.99 -1.57 24.05
N LEU A 58 -14.88 -2.56 23.92
CA LEU A 58 -16.32 -2.34 24.17
C LEU A 58 -16.61 -1.89 25.61
N THR A 59 -15.77 -2.27 26.58
CA THR A 59 -15.84 -1.75 27.95
C THR A 59 -15.58 -0.25 28.01
N ASP A 60 -14.70 0.26 27.16
CA ASP A 60 -14.37 1.68 27.11
C ASP A 60 -15.53 2.45 26.47
N VAL A 61 -16.14 1.90 25.41
CA VAL A 61 -17.37 2.43 24.79
C VAL A 61 -18.51 2.51 25.81
N ALA A 62 -18.68 1.49 26.66
CA ALA A 62 -19.68 1.51 27.72
C ALA A 62 -19.38 2.56 28.80
N ARG A 63 -18.10 2.76 29.14
CA ARG A 63 -17.69 3.86 30.04
C ARG A 63 -17.94 5.22 29.40
N VAL A 64 -17.75 5.36 28.08
CA VAL A 64 -18.09 6.57 27.33
C VAL A 64 -19.58 6.87 27.48
N ALA A 65 -20.45 5.91 27.17
CA ALA A 65 -21.89 6.10 27.28
C ALA A 65 -22.31 6.56 28.69
N LYS A 66 -21.76 5.92 29.74
CA LYS A 66 -22.08 6.23 31.14
C LYS A 66 -21.67 7.63 31.57
N ARG A 67 -20.56 8.15 31.05
CA ARG A 67 -20.00 9.45 31.48
C ARG A 67 -20.46 10.65 30.66
N LEU A 68 -21.22 10.44 29.58
CA LEU A 68 -21.83 11.55 28.83
C LEU A 68 -22.74 12.36 29.76
N ASP A 69 -22.64 13.69 29.68
CA ASP A 69 -23.50 14.59 30.44
C ASP A 69 -24.94 14.60 29.86
N GLY A 70 -25.87 15.27 30.55
CA GLY A 70 -27.26 15.32 30.13
C GLY A 70 -27.47 15.94 28.74
N VAL A 71 -26.68 16.95 28.39
CA VAL A 71 -26.76 17.66 27.10
C VAL A 71 -26.25 16.77 25.98
N GLN A 72 -25.10 16.12 26.17
CA GLN A 72 -24.52 15.18 25.22
C GLN A 72 -25.42 13.97 25.01
N ARG A 73 -26.01 13.41 26.08
CA ARG A 73 -26.96 12.30 25.95
C ARG A 73 -28.20 12.71 25.17
N HIS A 74 -28.76 13.88 25.47
CA HIS A 74 -29.89 14.43 24.72
C HIS A 74 -29.54 14.64 23.24
N GLU A 75 -28.35 15.18 22.95
CA GLU A 75 -27.86 15.39 21.59
C GLU A 75 -27.65 14.08 20.80
N LEU A 76 -27.35 12.98 21.50
CA LEU A 76 -27.26 11.64 20.93
C LEU A 76 -28.57 10.85 20.99
N GLY A 77 -29.66 11.42 21.51
CA GLY A 77 -30.94 10.70 21.68
C GLY A 77 -30.86 9.50 22.65
N LEU A 78 -29.97 9.53 23.64
CA LEU A 78 -29.78 8.44 24.61
C LEU A 78 -30.63 8.68 25.87
N SER A 79 -31.65 7.85 26.11
CA SER A 79 -32.42 7.83 27.36
C SER A 79 -32.96 6.43 27.66
N PRO A 80 -32.37 5.64 28.59
CA PRO A 80 -31.22 5.90 29.48
C PRO A 80 -29.84 5.73 28.81
N SER A 81 -28.74 5.87 29.57
CA SER A 81 -27.38 5.57 29.10
C SER A 81 -27.26 4.14 28.56
N ALA A 82 -26.56 3.96 27.45
CA ALA A 82 -26.30 2.64 26.89
C ALA A 82 -25.46 1.77 27.85
N THR A 83 -25.87 0.51 28.00
CA THR A 83 -25.19 -0.52 28.79
C THR A 83 -24.16 -1.26 27.94
N TYR A 84 -23.22 -1.96 28.59
CA TYR A 84 -22.27 -2.84 27.90
C TYR A 84 -23.00 -3.89 27.02
N ARG A 85 -24.08 -4.49 27.54
CA ARG A 85 -24.87 -5.48 26.79
C ARG A 85 -25.48 -4.88 25.53
N GLN A 86 -26.01 -3.65 25.58
CA GLN A 86 -26.54 -2.98 24.39
C GLN A 86 -25.46 -2.72 23.33
N ILE A 87 -24.24 -2.34 23.75
CA ILE A 87 -23.09 -2.10 22.87
C ILE A 87 -22.60 -3.41 22.24
N GLU A 88 -22.44 -4.46 23.04
CA GLU A 88 -22.03 -5.78 22.56
C GLU A 88 -23.07 -6.40 21.61
N CYS A 89 -24.36 -6.28 21.94
CA CYS A 89 -25.45 -6.70 21.07
C CYS A 89 -25.46 -5.88 19.78
N ALA A 90 -25.27 -4.56 19.81
CA ALA A 90 -25.21 -3.74 18.60
C ALA A 90 -24.08 -4.19 17.66
N LEU A 91 -22.87 -4.41 18.18
CA LEU A 91 -21.76 -4.91 17.36
C LEU A 91 -22.05 -6.31 16.80
N SER A 92 -22.66 -7.21 17.58
CA SER A 92 -22.99 -8.57 17.13
C SER A 92 -24.12 -8.58 16.11
N THR A 93 -25.12 -7.70 16.25
CA THR A 93 -26.17 -7.51 15.26
C THR A 93 -25.60 -6.97 13.95
N LEU A 94 -24.64 -6.04 14.01
CA LEU A 94 -23.96 -5.53 12.82
C LEU A 94 -23.12 -6.62 12.14
N GLU A 95 -22.40 -7.44 12.90
CA GLU A 95 -21.68 -8.60 12.36
C GLU A 95 -22.62 -9.57 11.66
N ALA A 96 -23.73 -9.94 12.29
CA ALA A 96 -24.72 -10.84 11.71
C ALA A 96 -25.32 -10.25 10.42
N ALA A 97 -25.59 -8.94 10.40
CA ALA A 97 -26.15 -8.28 9.22
C ALA A 97 -25.17 -8.17 8.04
N LEU A 98 -23.87 -8.20 8.30
CA LEU A 98 -22.81 -8.25 7.28
C LEU A 98 -22.44 -9.67 6.83
N SER A 99 -22.95 -10.68 7.52
CA SER A 99 -22.62 -12.08 7.26
C SER A 99 -23.68 -12.74 6.40
N GLU A 100 -23.24 -13.57 5.47
CA GLU A 100 -24.10 -14.59 4.87
C GLU A 100 -24.43 -15.63 5.94
N THR A 101 -25.66 -16.14 5.94
CA THR A 101 -26.09 -17.20 6.86
C THR A 101 -26.51 -18.44 6.09
N ILE A 102 -26.05 -19.59 6.55
CA ILE A 102 -26.39 -20.88 5.98
C ILE A 102 -27.33 -21.60 6.95
N ASP A 103 -28.51 -21.98 6.47
CA ASP A 103 -29.39 -22.87 7.19
C ASP A 103 -28.78 -24.27 7.20
N MET A 104 -28.47 -24.80 8.38
CA MET A 104 -27.71 -26.04 8.51
C MET A 104 -28.53 -27.29 8.17
N ASP A 105 -29.86 -27.20 8.21
CA ASP A 105 -30.76 -28.33 7.96
C ASP A 105 -31.11 -28.45 6.46
N THR A 106 -31.24 -27.31 5.79
CA THR A 106 -31.63 -27.22 4.37
C THR A 106 -30.46 -26.92 3.42
N GLY A 107 -29.36 -26.37 3.95
CA GLY A 107 -28.25 -25.84 3.15
C GLY A 107 -28.56 -24.51 2.46
N GLU A 108 -29.72 -23.89 2.72
CA GLU A 108 -30.11 -22.63 2.10
C GLU A 108 -29.19 -21.50 2.54
N VAL A 109 -28.69 -20.74 1.56
CA VAL A 109 -27.79 -19.62 1.77
C VAL A 109 -28.58 -18.32 1.69
N THR A 110 -28.70 -17.63 2.82
CA THR A 110 -29.32 -16.30 2.90
C THR A 110 -28.23 -15.24 2.79
N PRO A 111 -28.32 -14.29 1.82
CA PRO A 111 -27.33 -13.24 1.67
C PRO A 111 -27.30 -12.31 2.89
N PRO A 112 -26.22 -11.53 3.06
CA PRO A 112 -26.15 -10.51 4.11
C PRO A 112 -27.37 -9.58 4.07
N ARG A 113 -27.88 -9.24 5.27
CA ARG A 113 -28.97 -8.27 5.41
C ARG A 113 -28.57 -6.90 4.89
N LEU A 114 -27.31 -6.52 5.08
CA LEU A 114 -26.78 -5.25 4.59
C LEU A 114 -26.41 -5.34 3.12
N SER A 115 -26.91 -4.39 2.34
CA SER A 115 -26.60 -4.29 0.91
C SER A 115 -25.18 -3.76 0.65
N MET A 116 -24.58 -3.11 1.65
CA MET A 116 -23.21 -2.61 1.62
C MET A 116 -22.22 -3.68 2.14
N PRO A 117 -21.27 -4.15 1.31
CA PRO A 117 -20.24 -5.09 1.76
C PRO A 117 -19.33 -4.48 2.84
N LEU A 118 -18.72 -5.34 3.67
CA LEU A 118 -17.81 -4.89 4.73
C LEU A 118 -16.69 -3.98 4.22
N ALA A 119 -16.10 -4.29 3.06
CA ALA A 119 -15.01 -3.51 2.46
C ALA A 119 -15.45 -2.08 2.06
N GLU A 120 -16.67 -1.92 1.54
CA GLU A 120 -17.26 -0.63 1.21
C GLU A 120 -17.52 0.16 2.51
N LEU A 121 -18.16 -0.48 3.50
CA LEU A 121 -18.44 0.13 4.80
C LEU A 121 -17.17 0.63 5.50
N THR A 122 -16.13 -0.19 5.58
CA THR A 122 -14.88 0.19 6.28
C THR A 122 -14.11 1.26 5.52
N THR A 123 -14.24 1.31 4.20
CA THR A 123 -13.70 2.39 3.37
C THR A 123 -14.45 3.70 3.59
N HIS A 124 -15.78 3.67 3.71
CA HIS A 124 -16.58 4.83 4.10
C HIS A 124 -16.21 5.37 5.49
N ILE A 125 -16.14 4.49 6.50
CA ILE A 125 -15.76 4.86 7.88
C ILE A 125 -14.40 5.57 7.91
N VAL A 126 -13.43 5.09 7.13
CA VAL A 126 -12.06 5.63 7.17
C VAL A 126 -11.93 7.00 6.50
N ALA A 127 -12.76 7.32 5.51
CA ALA A 127 -12.42 8.40 4.58
C ALA A 127 -13.54 9.38 4.20
N ASP A 128 -14.82 9.11 4.48
CA ASP A 128 -15.92 9.99 4.05
C ASP A 128 -15.97 11.34 4.79
N PHE A 129 -15.47 11.38 6.02
CA PHE A 129 -15.36 12.62 6.78
C PHE A 129 -14.19 13.51 6.32
N ILE A 130 -13.34 13.04 5.42
CA ILE A 130 -12.25 13.85 4.86
C ILE A 130 -12.89 14.85 3.88
N PRO A 131 -12.69 16.17 4.06
CA PRO A 131 -13.38 17.18 3.26
C PRO A 131 -12.99 17.11 1.78
N ALA A 132 -13.91 17.50 0.90
CA ALA A 132 -13.66 17.60 -0.54
C ALA A 132 -12.51 18.57 -0.88
N ALA A 133 -12.27 19.57 -0.03
CA ALA A 133 -11.12 20.46 -0.07
C ALA A 133 -9.76 19.74 0.01
N ILE A 134 -9.72 18.50 0.52
CA ILE A 134 -8.55 17.61 0.52
C ILE A 134 -8.86 16.42 -0.40
N PRO A 135 -8.83 16.60 -1.74
CA PRO A 135 -9.23 15.57 -2.67
C PRO A 135 -8.29 14.35 -2.61
N ALA A 136 -8.85 13.17 -2.87
CA ALA A 136 -8.05 11.97 -3.04
C ALA A 136 -7.08 12.15 -4.21
N THR A 137 -5.85 11.67 -4.03
CA THR A 137 -4.84 11.71 -5.08
C THR A 137 -5.14 10.68 -6.18
N SER A 138 -4.77 10.99 -7.43
CA SER A 138 -4.96 10.05 -8.55
C SER A 138 -4.06 8.81 -8.46
N THR A 139 -3.01 8.88 -7.62
CA THR A 139 -2.12 7.77 -7.31
C THR A 139 -2.28 7.37 -5.86
N LEU A 140 -2.56 6.10 -5.58
CA LEU A 140 -2.58 5.58 -4.21
C LEU A 140 -1.47 4.54 -4.01
N SER A 141 -0.91 4.49 -2.81
CA SER A 141 0.02 3.42 -2.42
C SER A 141 -0.73 2.40 -1.57
N ILE A 142 -0.61 1.12 -1.92
CA ILE A 142 -1.27 0.02 -1.25
C ILE A 142 -0.23 -0.89 -0.60
N ASP A 143 -0.42 -1.16 0.68
CA ASP A 143 0.36 -2.13 1.45
C ASP A 143 -0.52 -2.72 2.54
N SER A 144 -0.11 -3.87 3.08
CA SER A 144 -0.75 -4.43 4.27
C SER A 144 0.13 -4.26 5.50
N THR A 145 -0.51 -4.20 6.65
CA THR A 145 0.20 -4.25 7.94
C THR A 145 -0.52 -5.19 8.89
N ASP A 146 0.25 -5.90 9.71
CA ASP A 146 -0.29 -6.88 10.65
C ASP A 146 -1.14 -6.23 11.77
N HIS A 147 -2.18 -6.94 12.19
CA HIS A 147 -2.97 -6.70 13.41
C HIS A 147 -3.20 -8.02 14.14
N GLU A 148 -2.65 -8.14 15.35
CA GLU A 148 -2.63 -9.42 16.08
C GLU A 148 -3.88 -9.62 16.95
N THR A 149 -4.40 -10.85 16.97
CA THR A 149 -5.48 -11.20 17.89
C THR A 149 -5.01 -11.11 19.35
N TRP A 150 -5.90 -10.63 20.20
CA TRP A 150 -5.69 -10.62 21.64
C TRP A 150 -5.76 -12.05 22.23
N SER A 151 -6.39 -12.99 21.52
CA SER A 151 -6.56 -14.36 21.97
C SER A 151 -5.21 -15.03 22.24
N ALA A 152 -5.14 -15.80 23.32
CA ALA A 152 -3.92 -16.51 23.68
C ALA A 152 -3.58 -17.59 22.64
N ARG A 153 -2.31 -17.67 22.26
CA ARG A 153 -1.79 -18.71 21.36
C ARG A 153 -1.75 -20.06 22.07
N LYS A 154 -2.28 -21.09 21.40
CA LYS A 154 -2.42 -22.47 21.87
C LYS A 154 -1.46 -23.44 21.16
N SER A 155 -0.98 -23.08 19.97
CA SER A 155 0.04 -23.82 19.22
C SER A 155 0.85 -22.92 18.28
N TRP A 156 1.96 -23.41 17.75
CA TRP A 156 2.93 -22.66 16.95
C TRP A 156 3.36 -23.46 15.72
N SER A 157 3.37 -22.82 14.55
CA SER A 157 4.22 -23.25 13.45
C SER A 157 5.70 -23.05 13.82
N LYS A 158 6.54 -24.04 13.51
CA LYS A 158 8.00 -23.91 13.60
C LYS A 158 8.56 -23.53 12.22
N GLY A 159 9.77 -22.94 12.19
CA GLY A 159 10.47 -22.65 10.93
C GLY A 159 9.98 -21.41 10.17
N ASN A 160 9.22 -20.50 10.81
CA ASN A 160 8.68 -19.29 10.17
C ASN A 160 7.84 -19.55 8.90
N ARG A 161 7.27 -20.76 8.77
CA ARG A 161 6.39 -21.14 7.67
C ARG A 161 4.94 -20.93 8.10
N PRO A 162 4.30 -19.80 7.76
CA PRO A 162 2.90 -19.61 8.08
C PRO A 162 2.03 -20.53 7.23
N ASP A 163 0.87 -20.93 7.76
CA ASP A 163 -0.13 -21.70 7.03
C ASP A 163 -0.85 -20.84 5.98
N THR A 164 -0.23 -20.69 4.81
CA THR A 164 -0.62 -19.81 3.71
C THR A 164 -0.47 -20.52 2.37
N SER A 165 -1.06 -19.97 1.31
CA SER A 165 -0.90 -20.53 -0.04
C SER A 165 0.57 -20.55 -0.47
N ALA A 166 0.95 -21.51 -1.30
CA ALA A 166 2.32 -21.64 -1.80
C ALA A 166 2.83 -20.36 -2.49
N GLU A 167 1.93 -19.61 -3.14
CA GLU A 167 2.22 -18.33 -3.79
C GLU A 167 2.47 -17.18 -2.80
N SER A 168 2.07 -17.35 -1.53
CA SER A 168 2.23 -16.36 -0.46
C SER A 168 3.31 -16.74 0.56
N LEU A 169 3.99 -17.87 0.37
CA LEU A 169 5.03 -18.33 1.28
C LEU A 169 6.26 -17.42 1.24
N PRO A 170 6.88 -17.13 2.40
CA PRO A 170 8.17 -16.46 2.45
C PRO A 170 9.26 -17.26 1.72
N GLU A 171 10.17 -16.57 1.03
CA GLU A 171 11.30 -17.18 0.33
C GLU A 171 12.18 -18.08 1.23
N ASP A 172 12.23 -17.78 2.54
CA ASP A 172 13.05 -18.48 3.53
C ASP A 172 12.23 -19.40 4.46
N ALA A 173 11.03 -19.82 4.06
CA ALA A 173 10.23 -20.75 4.84
C ALA A 173 10.87 -22.15 4.89
N ASP A 174 11.27 -22.60 6.08
CA ASP A 174 11.84 -23.94 6.29
C ASP A 174 10.71 -24.99 6.26
N PRO A 175 10.78 -26.03 5.39
CA PRO A 175 9.79 -27.10 5.32
C PRO A 175 9.88 -28.10 6.49
N SER A 176 10.99 -28.11 7.23
CA SER A 176 11.24 -29.09 8.26
C SER A 176 11.08 -28.43 9.62
N GLN A 177 10.06 -28.80 10.40
CA GLN A 177 10.09 -29.00 11.87
C GLN A 177 8.65 -29.12 12.41
N PRO A 178 8.38 -30.05 13.35
CA PRO A 178 7.03 -30.29 13.86
C PRO A 178 6.50 -29.12 14.70
N SER A 179 5.24 -28.75 14.50
CA SER A 179 4.53 -27.72 15.27
C SER A 179 4.53 -28.02 16.78
N GLY A 180 4.74 -27.00 17.61
CA GLY A 180 4.61 -27.12 19.07
C GLY A 180 3.21 -26.74 19.55
N ALA A 181 2.65 -27.48 20.51
CA ALA A 181 1.34 -27.18 21.09
C ALA A 181 1.44 -27.02 22.62
N ASN A 182 0.81 -25.98 23.15
CA ASN A 182 0.73 -25.71 24.59
C ASN A 182 -0.56 -26.29 25.20
N ALA A 183 -1.49 -26.78 24.36
CA ALA A 183 -2.76 -27.33 24.78
C ALA A 183 -3.10 -28.58 23.95
N PRO A 184 -3.60 -29.66 24.55
CA PRO A 184 -4.07 -30.84 23.82
C PRO A 184 -5.13 -30.46 22.78
N GLY A 185 -5.07 -31.11 21.60
CA GLY A 185 -6.02 -30.87 20.50
C GLY A 185 -5.79 -29.58 19.70
N TRP A 186 -4.58 -29.00 19.75
CA TRP A 186 -4.18 -27.84 18.94
C TRP A 186 -2.96 -28.16 18.06
N PRO A 187 -2.82 -27.54 16.87
CA PRO A 187 -3.77 -26.63 16.22
C PRO A 187 -5.10 -27.31 15.84
N LYS A 188 -6.17 -26.53 15.72
CA LYS A 188 -7.44 -26.98 15.14
C LYS A 188 -7.48 -26.64 13.66
N VAL A 189 -8.35 -27.29 12.89
CA VAL A 189 -8.63 -26.89 11.50
C VAL A 189 -9.87 -26.02 11.50
N GLY A 190 -9.79 -24.84 10.89
CA GLY A 190 -10.90 -23.90 10.72
C GLY A 190 -11.82 -24.30 9.56
N ALA A 191 -12.96 -23.61 9.43
CA ALA A 191 -13.92 -23.84 8.34
C ALA A 191 -13.32 -23.55 6.95
N ASP A 192 -12.27 -22.73 6.88
CA ASP A 192 -11.49 -22.42 5.68
C ASP A 192 -10.39 -23.46 5.39
N GLY A 193 -10.37 -24.58 6.12
CA GLY A 193 -9.34 -25.63 6.00
C GLY A 193 -7.97 -25.26 6.55
N ARG A 194 -7.80 -24.03 7.06
CA ARG A 194 -6.53 -23.51 7.59
C ARG A 194 -6.38 -23.76 9.08
N LEU A 195 -5.15 -23.82 9.56
CA LEU A 195 -4.80 -24.04 10.95
C LEU A 195 -5.18 -22.86 11.84
N MET A 196 -5.89 -23.19 12.90
CA MET A 196 -6.24 -22.31 14.00
C MET A 196 -5.29 -22.56 15.17
N HIS A 197 -4.65 -21.48 15.61
CA HIS A 197 -3.68 -21.49 16.70
C HIS A 197 -4.17 -20.76 17.95
N THR A 198 -5.40 -20.22 17.93
CA THR A 198 -6.00 -19.48 19.05
C THR A 198 -7.50 -19.79 19.14
N LEU A 199 -8.12 -19.37 20.24
CA LEU A 199 -9.59 -19.43 20.41
C LEU A 199 -10.36 -18.45 19.51
N ASP A 200 -9.67 -17.57 18.80
CA ASP A 200 -10.28 -16.73 17.77
C ASP A 200 -10.45 -17.53 16.48
N PRO A 201 -11.69 -17.81 16.05
CA PRO A 201 -11.95 -18.74 14.95
C PRO A 201 -11.46 -18.24 13.60
N ASN A 202 -11.26 -16.94 13.42
CA ASN A 202 -10.81 -16.38 12.14
C ASN A 202 -9.38 -15.80 12.17
N ALA A 203 -8.72 -15.76 13.33
CA ALA A 203 -7.32 -15.33 13.37
C ALA A 203 -6.44 -16.43 12.74
N ARG A 204 -5.60 -16.05 11.78
CA ARG A 204 -4.73 -16.96 11.02
C ARG A 204 -3.27 -16.55 11.15
N GLU A 205 -2.38 -17.47 10.81
CA GLU A 205 -0.95 -17.16 10.76
C GLU A 205 -0.60 -16.32 9.53
N GLY A 206 0.14 -15.24 9.78
CA GLY A 206 0.76 -14.42 8.75
C GLY A 206 2.26 -14.27 9.01
N TYR A 207 2.95 -13.70 8.03
CA TYR A 207 4.39 -13.47 8.10
C TYR A 207 4.72 -11.99 8.20
N ARG A 208 5.59 -11.63 9.16
CA ARG A 208 6.14 -10.29 9.29
C ARG A 208 7.63 -10.32 8.94
N SER A 209 8.03 -9.52 7.95
CA SER A 209 9.43 -9.38 7.58
C SER A 209 10.23 -8.70 8.69
N GLY A 210 11.43 -9.21 8.95
CA GLY A 210 12.33 -8.64 9.96
C GLY A 210 12.77 -7.22 9.57
N LYS A 211 12.48 -6.24 10.42
CA LYS A 211 12.94 -4.84 10.29
C LYS A 211 13.70 -4.43 11.55
N ASN A 212 14.65 -3.49 11.43
CA ASN A 212 15.39 -2.91 12.57
C ASN A 212 16.04 -3.96 13.50
N ARG A 213 16.76 -4.93 12.93
CA ARG A 213 17.41 -6.05 13.65
C ARG A 213 16.45 -7.01 14.38
N ARG A 214 15.13 -6.88 14.21
CA ARG A 214 14.19 -7.93 14.63
C ARG A 214 14.24 -9.09 13.65
N ARG A 215 14.15 -10.30 14.19
CA ARG A 215 14.05 -11.52 13.38
C ARG A 215 12.71 -11.52 12.64
N LYS A 216 12.68 -12.18 11.49
CA LYS A 216 11.44 -12.55 10.80
C LYS A 216 10.63 -13.45 11.74
N GLU A 217 9.32 -13.23 11.81
CA GLU A 217 8.44 -13.96 12.74
C GLU A 217 7.06 -14.18 12.14
N THR A 218 6.39 -15.25 12.60
CA THR A 218 4.96 -15.46 12.33
C THR A 218 4.12 -14.77 13.39
N PHE A 219 3.07 -14.09 12.95
CA PHE A 219 2.06 -13.48 13.82
C PHE A 219 0.71 -14.17 13.62
N ILE A 220 -0.23 -14.01 14.55
CA ILE A 220 -1.60 -14.54 14.39
C ILE A 220 -2.61 -13.41 14.47
N GLY A 221 -3.43 -13.26 13.44
CA GLY A 221 -4.44 -12.21 13.37
C GLY A 221 -4.87 -11.94 11.93
N TRP A 222 -4.77 -10.68 11.52
CA TRP A 222 -5.23 -10.17 10.23
C TRP A 222 -4.16 -9.31 9.55
N ASP A 223 -4.20 -9.31 8.22
CA ASP A 223 -3.53 -8.33 7.39
C ASP A 223 -4.49 -7.15 7.15
N LEU A 224 -4.09 -5.93 7.53
CA LEU A 224 -4.82 -4.69 7.31
C LEU A 224 -4.32 -4.03 6.03
N HIS A 225 -5.09 -4.11 4.94
CA HIS A 225 -4.78 -3.53 3.64
C HIS A 225 -5.25 -2.08 3.58
N LEU A 226 -4.32 -1.16 3.34
CA LEU A 226 -4.59 0.29 3.32
C LEU A 226 -4.27 0.86 1.94
N ALA A 227 -5.15 1.72 1.42
CA ALA A 227 -4.86 2.58 0.28
C ALA A 227 -4.65 4.02 0.78
N THR A 228 -3.51 4.61 0.44
CA THR A 228 -3.08 5.89 1.04
C THR A 228 -2.66 6.90 0.00
N ASP A 229 -2.93 8.18 0.28
CA ASP A 229 -2.59 9.27 -0.64
C ASP A 229 -1.10 9.30 -0.99
N THR A 230 -0.83 9.35 -2.30
CA THR A 230 0.53 9.35 -2.83
C THR A 230 0.76 10.59 -3.68
N PRO A 231 1.87 11.32 -3.46
CA PRO A 231 2.11 12.54 -4.21
C PRO A 231 2.21 12.31 -5.71
N ALA A 232 1.75 13.29 -6.49
CA ALA A 232 2.01 13.31 -7.93
C ALA A 232 3.52 13.32 -8.22
N MET A 233 3.91 12.94 -9.43
CA MET A 233 5.31 12.97 -9.85
C MET A 233 5.88 14.39 -9.73
N GLY A 234 6.97 14.55 -8.97
CA GLY A 234 7.57 15.87 -8.70
C GLY A 234 6.81 16.74 -7.69
N GLY A 235 5.70 16.24 -7.14
CA GLY A 235 4.86 16.94 -6.16
C GLY A 235 5.54 17.11 -4.80
N ASN A 236 4.89 17.87 -3.91
CA ASN A 236 5.33 17.96 -2.52
C ASN A 236 5.10 16.62 -1.79
N ALA A 237 5.79 16.41 -0.67
CA ALA A 237 5.44 15.31 0.23
C ALA A 237 4.01 15.56 0.75
N LEU A 238 3.19 14.53 0.78
CA LEU A 238 1.84 14.58 1.33
C LEU A 238 1.79 13.75 2.61
N ALA A 239 0.99 14.20 3.58
CA ALA A 239 0.68 13.38 4.73
C ALA A 239 -0.28 12.25 4.29
N PRO A 240 0.02 10.98 4.61
CA PRO A 240 -0.61 9.85 3.93
C PRO A 240 -1.95 9.50 4.59
N LEU A 241 -3.00 10.23 4.21
CA LEU A 241 -4.37 9.91 4.62
C LEU A 241 -4.77 8.55 4.04
N ALA A 242 -5.34 7.69 4.88
CA ALA A 242 -5.95 6.46 4.41
C ALA A 242 -7.26 6.79 3.69
N ARG A 243 -7.41 6.33 2.45
CA ARG A 243 -8.57 6.54 1.58
C ARG A 243 -9.44 5.30 1.43
N GLY A 244 -8.90 4.14 1.80
CA GLY A 244 -9.63 2.88 1.83
C GLY A 244 -8.96 1.87 2.75
N PHE A 245 -9.76 0.94 3.23
CA PHE A 245 -9.33 -0.06 4.20
C PHE A 245 -10.13 -1.35 4.05
N VAL A 246 -9.40 -2.47 3.98
CA VAL A 246 -9.93 -3.83 4.04
C VAL A 246 -9.03 -4.65 4.97
N ALA A 247 -9.60 -5.59 5.71
CA ALA A 247 -8.82 -6.57 6.45
C ALA A 247 -9.20 -7.99 6.02
N ALA A 248 -8.21 -8.87 6.01
CA ALA A 248 -8.40 -10.29 5.78
C ALA A 248 -7.65 -11.09 6.86
N PRO A 249 -8.08 -12.33 7.17
CA PRO A 249 -7.29 -13.24 7.98
C PRO A 249 -5.85 -13.28 7.48
N ALA A 250 -4.87 -13.22 8.39
CA ALA A 250 -3.48 -13.09 7.98
C ALA A 250 -3.07 -14.26 7.08
N GLY A 251 -2.22 -13.99 6.10
CA GLY A 251 -1.78 -15.02 5.15
C GLY A 251 -2.83 -15.45 4.12
N THR A 252 -3.95 -14.73 4.03
CA THR A 252 -4.80 -14.72 2.83
C THR A 252 -3.97 -14.21 1.64
N ILE A 253 -4.18 -14.76 0.45
CA ILE A 253 -3.46 -14.31 -0.75
C ILE A 253 -3.73 -12.82 -0.96
N LYS A 254 -2.67 -12.01 -1.10
CA LYS A 254 -2.79 -10.54 -1.05
C LYS A 254 -3.68 -9.95 -2.15
N SER A 255 -3.89 -10.68 -3.25
CA SER A 255 -4.79 -10.26 -4.31
C SER A 255 -6.24 -10.12 -3.86
N GLU A 256 -6.76 -11.05 -3.05
CA GLU A 256 -8.16 -11.05 -2.63
C GLU A 256 -8.55 -9.75 -1.89
N PRO A 257 -7.96 -9.42 -0.72
CA PRO A 257 -8.24 -8.16 -0.04
C PRO A 257 -7.75 -6.94 -0.82
N GLY A 258 -6.71 -7.07 -1.66
CA GLY A 258 -6.22 -5.98 -2.49
C GLY A 258 -7.22 -5.57 -3.58
N LEU A 259 -7.86 -6.53 -4.25
CA LEU A 259 -8.90 -6.28 -5.25
C LEU A 259 -10.20 -5.81 -4.59
N ALA A 260 -10.59 -6.42 -3.46
CA ALA A 260 -11.74 -5.95 -2.68
C ALA A 260 -11.58 -4.49 -2.23
N LEU A 261 -10.35 -4.07 -1.91
CA LEU A 261 -10.03 -2.68 -1.59
C LEU A 261 -10.19 -1.74 -2.82
N LEU A 262 -9.78 -2.18 -4.01
CA LEU A 262 -9.98 -1.40 -5.24
C LEU A 262 -11.46 -1.27 -5.59
N ASP A 263 -12.23 -2.35 -5.43
CA ASP A 263 -13.68 -2.36 -5.68
C ASP A 263 -14.41 -1.44 -4.68
N ALA A 264 -14.03 -1.47 -3.40
CA ALA A 264 -14.56 -0.56 -2.39
C ALA A 264 -14.22 0.91 -2.69
N LEU A 265 -13.00 1.20 -3.16
CA LEU A 265 -12.62 2.55 -3.59
C LEU A 265 -13.45 3.02 -4.78
N GLU A 266 -13.74 2.14 -5.75
CA GLU A 266 -14.59 2.45 -6.90
C GLU A 266 -16.05 2.69 -6.48
N ALA A 267 -16.61 1.83 -5.63
CA ALA A 267 -17.96 2.00 -5.06
C ALA A 267 -18.09 3.33 -4.29
N CYS A 268 -17.01 3.77 -3.64
CA CYS A 268 -16.96 5.05 -2.94
C CYS A 268 -16.56 6.25 -3.82
N HIS A 269 -16.53 6.11 -5.15
CA HIS A 269 -16.12 7.15 -6.11
C HIS A 269 -14.71 7.72 -5.88
N ARG A 270 -13.79 6.90 -5.35
CA ARG A 270 -12.38 7.23 -5.05
C ARG A 270 -11.38 6.37 -5.83
N LYS A 271 -11.80 5.85 -6.99
CA LYS A 271 -10.97 4.99 -7.84
C LYS A 271 -9.68 5.70 -8.28
N PRO A 272 -8.48 5.14 -8.01
CA PRO A 272 -7.23 5.72 -8.47
C PRO A 272 -6.99 5.43 -9.96
N SER A 273 -6.25 6.30 -10.64
CA SER A 273 -5.72 5.99 -11.98
C SER A 273 -4.46 5.13 -11.92
N THR A 274 -3.73 5.20 -10.80
CA THR A 274 -2.46 4.50 -10.62
C THR A 274 -2.32 3.98 -9.20
N ILE A 275 -1.80 2.78 -9.04
CA ILE A 275 -1.42 2.23 -7.74
C ILE A 275 0.07 1.94 -7.65
N ILE A 276 0.64 2.11 -6.46
CA ILE A 276 2.00 1.70 -6.14
C ILE A 276 1.93 0.59 -5.09
N VAL A 277 2.47 -0.57 -5.40
CA VAL A 277 2.27 -1.80 -4.60
C VAL A 277 3.57 -2.48 -4.25
N ASP A 278 3.53 -3.35 -3.24
CA ASP A 278 4.62 -4.27 -2.96
C ASP A 278 4.66 -5.46 -3.91
N ARG A 279 5.84 -6.09 -3.93
CA ARG A 279 6.08 -7.41 -4.50
C ARG A 279 5.12 -8.47 -3.98
N GLY A 280 4.60 -8.34 -2.76
CA GLY A 280 3.57 -9.23 -2.25
C GLY A 280 2.28 -9.27 -3.09
N TYR A 281 2.00 -8.22 -3.86
CA TYR A 281 0.88 -8.18 -4.81
C TYR A 281 1.36 -8.50 -6.23
N SER A 282 2.40 -7.79 -6.69
CA SER A 282 2.83 -7.84 -8.10
C SER A 282 3.64 -9.10 -8.47
N TYR A 283 4.04 -9.92 -7.51
CA TYR A 283 4.71 -11.21 -7.78
C TYR A 283 3.72 -12.36 -7.99
N LEU A 284 2.43 -12.14 -7.72
CA LEU A 284 1.39 -13.12 -8.02
C LEU A 284 1.25 -13.32 -9.53
N LYS A 285 0.67 -14.45 -9.93
CA LYS A 285 0.28 -14.69 -11.33
C LYS A 285 -0.61 -13.55 -11.82
N GLY A 286 -0.49 -13.18 -13.08
CA GLY A 286 -1.20 -12.06 -13.70
C GLY A 286 -2.71 -12.19 -13.59
N GLN A 287 -3.26 -13.40 -13.72
CA GLN A 287 -4.68 -13.67 -13.52
C GLN A 287 -5.18 -13.34 -12.09
N HIS A 288 -4.32 -13.41 -11.07
CA HIS A 288 -4.70 -13.13 -9.68
C HIS A 288 -4.57 -11.64 -9.34
N TRP A 289 -3.73 -10.87 -10.03
CA TRP A 289 -3.49 -9.47 -9.68
C TRP A 289 -3.45 -8.54 -10.90
N ALA A 290 -2.42 -8.68 -11.73
CA ALA A 290 -2.13 -7.67 -12.76
C ALA A 290 -3.28 -7.49 -13.75
N ARG A 291 -3.89 -8.59 -14.20
CA ARG A 291 -5.01 -8.56 -15.17
C ARG A 291 -6.28 -7.98 -14.53
N PRO A 292 -6.76 -8.42 -13.35
CA PRO A 292 -7.86 -7.77 -12.67
C PRO A 292 -7.66 -6.27 -12.39
N VAL A 293 -6.43 -5.84 -12.08
CA VAL A 293 -6.10 -4.42 -11.92
C VAL A 293 -6.21 -3.66 -13.25
N ASP A 294 -5.71 -4.26 -14.33
CA ASP A 294 -5.79 -3.69 -15.68
C ASP A 294 -7.23 -3.58 -16.20
N GLU A 295 -8.09 -4.56 -15.93
CA GLU A 295 -9.51 -4.55 -16.30
C GLU A 295 -10.28 -3.41 -15.63
N ARG A 296 -9.81 -2.97 -14.46
CA ARG A 296 -10.31 -1.78 -13.77
C ARG A 296 -9.79 -0.49 -14.40
N GLY A 297 -8.94 -0.53 -15.43
CA GLY A 297 -8.34 0.67 -16.02
C GLY A 297 -7.27 1.32 -15.14
N ILE A 298 -6.68 0.55 -14.23
CA ILE A 298 -5.71 1.05 -13.25
C ILE A 298 -4.30 0.64 -13.68
N THR A 299 -3.38 1.59 -13.72
CA THR A 299 -1.95 1.29 -13.95
C THR A 299 -1.24 0.98 -12.64
N GLN A 300 -0.25 0.10 -12.64
CA GLN A 300 0.52 -0.23 -11.44
C GLN A 300 2.03 0.07 -11.59
N VAL A 301 2.67 0.39 -10.47
CA VAL A 301 4.12 0.60 -10.35
C VAL A 301 4.64 -0.24 -9.19
N PHE A 302 5.69 -1.02 -9.45
CA PHE A 302 6.21 -1.98 -8.47
C PHE A 302 7.70 -2.31 -8.70
N ASP A 303 8.31 -2.92 -7.68
CA ASP A 303 9.65 -3.50 -7.76
C ASP A 303 9.57 -4.93 -8.30
N LEU A 304 10.48 -5.30 -9.20
CA LEU A 304 10.51 -6.64 -9.77
C LEU A 304 11.25 -7.60 -8.85
N HIS A 305 10.69 -8.79 -8.65
CA HIS A 305 11.36 -9.87 -7.95
C HIS A 305 12.62 -10.32 -8.72
N PRO A 306 13.73 -10.75 -8.08
CA PRO A 306 14.92 -11.25 -8.78
C PRO A 306 14.65 -12.31 -9.86
N ASN A 307 13.61 -13.12 -9.71
CA ASN A 307 13.21 -14.10 -10.74
C ASN A 307 12.52 -13.46 -11.95
N GLN A 308 11.80 -12.36 -11.78
CA GLN A 308 11.18 -11.57 -12.85
C GLN A 308 12.20 -10.68 -13.58
N ARG A 309 13.38 -10.48 -13.00
CA ARG A 309 14.47 -9.68 -13.57
C ARG A 309 15.40 -10.44 -14.51
N ARG A 310 15.05 -11.68 -14.85
CA ARG A 310 15.86 -12.54 -15.71
C ARG A 310 15.54 -12.26 -17.18
N GLN A 311 16.44 -12.68 -18.06
CA GLN A 311 16.17 -12.68 -19.49
C GLN A 311 15.21 -13.82 -19.83
N HIS A 312 14.19 -13.50 -20.62
CA HIS A 312 13.24 -14.43 -21.20
C HIS A 312 13.25 -14.31 -22.74
N PRO A 313 12.76 -15.32 -23.47
CA PRO A 313 12.56 -15.21 -24.91
C PRO A 313 11.68 -14.00 -25.26
N GLY A 314 12.04 -13.28 -26.32
CA GLY A 314 11.19 -12.21 -26.84
C GLY A 314 10.02 -12.75 -27.67
N PRO A 315 8.96 -11.97 -27.88
CA PRO A 315 7.76 -12.39 -28.61
C PRO A 315 7.99 -12.57 -30.13
N ILE A 316 9.06 -11.99 -30.68
CA ILE A 316 9.44 -12.10 -32.10
C ILE A 316 10.96 -12.32 -32.25
N PRO A 317 11.43 -12.89 -33.37
CA PRO A 317 12.86 -12.97 -33.66
C PRO A 317 13.54 -11.59 -33.60
N GLY A 318 14.77 -11.53 -33.07
CA GLY A 318 15.47 -10.27 -32.89
C GLY A 318 15.14 -9.53 -31.58
N THR A 319 14.38 -10.15 -30.67
CA THR A 319 13.98 -9.53 -29.39
C THR A 319 14.22 -10.44 -28.19
N ILE A 320 14.37 -9.81 -27.02
CA ILE A 320 14.43 -10.46 -25.71
C ILE A 320 13.48 -9.74 -24.76
N PHE A 321 12.94 -10.44 -23.77
CA PHE A 321 12.19 -9.84 -22.67
C PHE A 321 13.07 -9.80 -21.43
N LEU A 322 13.23 -8.62 -20.81
CA LEU A 322 14.15 -8.42 -19.70
C LEU A 322 13.59 -7.34 -18.77
N ASP A 323 13.60 -7.60 -17.46
CA ASP A 323 13.16 -6.63 -16.44
C ASP A 323 11.78 -5.99 -16.73
N GLY A 324 10.83 -6.81 -17.19
CA GLY A 324 9.44 -6.39 -17.42
C GLY A 324 9.14 -5.74 -18.78
N ASP A 325 10.11 -5.67 -19.68
CA ASP A 325 9.94 -5.04 -21.00
C ASP A 325 10.68 -5.75 -22.14
N VAL A 326 10.32 -5.41 -23.38
CA VAL A 326 10.92 -5.95 -24.60
C VAL A 326 12.11 -5.10 -25.05
N PHE A 327 13.24 -5.75 -25.33
CA PHE A 327 14.48 -5.17 -25.84
C PHE A 327 14.92 -5.87 -27.13
N LEU A 328 15.85 -5.24 -27.85
CA LEU A 328 16.57 -5.89 -28.94
C LEU A 328 17.46 -7.02 -28.40
N ASP A 329 17.54 -8.12 -29.13
CA ASP A 329 18.49 -9.20 -28.87
C ASP A 329 19.96 -8.81 -29.16
N THR A 330 20.19 -7.66 -29.80
CA THR A 330 21.52 -7.04 -29.98
C THR A 330 21.86 -6.05 -28.85
N LEU A 331 21.11 -6.03 -27.74
CA LEU A 331 21.41 -5.19 -26.58
C LEU A 331 22.85 -5.48 -26.10
N PRO A 332 23.72 -4.47 -25.83
CA PRO A 332 25.08 -4.72 -25.38
C PRO A 332 25.12 -5.55 -24.09
N GLU A 333 26.05 -6.51 -23.99
CA GLU A 333 26.10 -7.49 -22.89
C GLU A 333 26.20 -6.84 -21.50
N GLY A 334 27.01 -5.79 -21.37
CA GLY A 334 27.14 -5.03 -20.11
C GLY A 334 25.85 -4.33 -19.67
N LEU A 335 24.89 -4.10 -20.59
CA LEU A 335 23.57 -3.56 -20.29
C LEU A 335 22.51 -4.66 -20.11
N ARG A 336 22.79 -5.92 -20.45
CA ARG A 336 21.88 -7.04 -20.15
C ARG A 336 21.96 -7.43 -18.68
N ASN A 337 23.18 -7.55 -18.15
CA ASN A 337 23.43 -8.13 -16.84
C ASN A 337 23.56 -7.06 -15.74
N LEU A 338 22.59 -6.16 -15.63
CA LEU A 338 22.60 -5.12 -14.59
C LEU A 338 22.14 -5.68 -13.24
N PRO A 339 22.83 -5.37 -12.12
CA PRO A 339 22.40 -5.81 -10.80
C PRO A 339 21.13 -5.08 -10.35
N GLY A 340 20.41 -5.70 -9.42
CA GLY A 340 19.29 -5.05 -8.72
C GLY A 340 19.78 -4.04 -7.67
N PHE A 341 18.85 -3.24 -7.14
CA PHE A 341 19.18 -2.32 -6.04
C PHE A 341 19.28 -3.09 -4.72
N GLY A 342 20.50 -3.23 -4.19
CA GLY A 342 20.74 -3.87 -2.91
C GLY A 342 20.30 -3.05 -1.69
N LEU A 343 19.98 -3.74 -0.60
CA LEU A 343 19.78 -3.14 0.72
C LEU A 343 21.09 -2.47 1.18
N GLY A 344 21.01 -1.25 1.71
CA GLY A 344 22.17 -0.52 2.22
C GLY A 344 23.07 0.16 1.18
N GLN A 345 22.81 0.00 -0.13
CA GLN A 345 23.57 0.70 -1.18
C GLN A 345 23.56 2.22 -0.98
N LYS A 346 24.73 2.86 -1.17
CA LYS A 346 24.89 4.32 -1.03
C LYS A 346 24.11 5.04 -2.12
N ALA A 347 23.73 6.29 -1.85
CA ALA A 347 22.98 7.10 -2.80
C ALA A 347 23.73 7.32 -4.14
N SER A 348 25.06 7.45 -4.09
CA SER A 348 25.94 7.59 -5.26
C SER A 348 25.98 6.31 -6.10
N GLU A 349 26.16 5.14 -5.48
CA GLU A 349 26.14 3.83 -6.14
C GLU A 349 24.80 3.60 -6.83
N LYS A 350 23.70 3.88 -6.12
CA LYS A 350 22.36 3.78 -6.72
C LYS A 350 22.20 4.74 -7.89
N ALA A 351 22.82 5.92 -7.88
CA ALA A 351 22.73 6.89 -8.98
C ALA A 351 23.51 6.42 -10.22
N LEU A 352 24.72 5.88 -10.03
CA LEU A 352 25.50 5.27 -11.11
C LEU A 352 24.75 4.11 -11.75
N LEU A 353 24.21 3.20 -10.94
CA LEU A 353 23.42 2.09 -11.44
C LEU A 353 22.16 2.56 -12.19
N THR A 354 21.46 3.58 -11.67
CA THR A 354 20.31 4.20 -12.37
C THR A 354 20.73 4.72 -13.74
N ALA A 355 21.92 5.33 -13.87
CA ALA A 355 22.40 5.86 -15.15
C ALA A 355 22.68 4.73 -16.17
N GLU A 356 23.15 3.56 -15.73
CA GLU A 356 23.27 2.38 -16.62
C GLU A 356 21.90 1.86 -17.08
N TYR A 357 20.90 1.80 -16.19
CA TYR A 357 19.52 1.49 -16.58
C TYR A 357 18.96 2.53 -17.58
N ASP A 358 19.25 3.82 -17.41
CA ASP A 358 18.83 4.87 -18.35
C ASP A 358 19.50 4.73 -19.73
N LYS A 359 20.76 4.26 -19.79
CA LYS A 359 21.42 3.89 -21.05
C LYS A 359 20.72 2.71 -21.71
N ARG A 360 20.41 1.65 -20.94
CA ARG A 360 19.69 0.47 -21.42
C ARG A 360 18.31 0.81 -22.01
N ALA A 361 17.59 1.74 -21.38
CA ALA A 361 16.27 2.22 -21.82
C ALA A 361 16.23 2.89 -23.21
N ARG A 362 17.38 3.04 -23.89
CA ARG A 362 17.46 3.46 -25.30
C ARG A 362 17.13 2.32 -26.26
N TYR A 363 17.45 1.08 -25.89
CA TYR A 363 17.27 -0.11 -26.73
C TYR A 363 15.91 -0.80 -26.52
N ALA A 364 15.10 -0.32 -25.57
CA ALA A 364 13.78 -0.86 -25.29
C ALA A 364 12.78 -0.51 -26.41
N PHE A 365 11.87 -1.43 -26.66
CA PHE A 365 10.62 -1.13 -27.36
C PHE A 365 9.80 -0.13 -26.54
N ARG A 366 8.95 0.65 -27.20
CA ARG A 366 8.12 1.66 -26.54
C ARG A 366 6.65 1.43 -26.82
N PRO A 367 5.77 1.63 -25.82
CA PRO A 367 4.33 1.66 -26.04
C PRO A 367 3.98 2.60 -27.19
N PHE A 368 3.09 2.14 -28.06
CA PHE A 368 2.59 2.83 -29.24
C PHE A 368 1.06 2.74 -29.27
N GLY A 369 0.38 3.87 -29.32
CA GLY A 369 -1.09 3.91 -29.20
C GLY A 369 -1.59 3.70 -27.77
N ARG A 370 -2.92 3.78 -27.61
CA ARG A 370 -3.60 3.62 -26.32
C ARG A 370 -3.61 2.14 -25.92
N HIS A 371 -3.37 1.85 -24.64
CA HIS A 371 -3.57 0.52 -24.06
C HIS A 371 -5.04 0.13 -24.13
N ASP A 372 -5.31 -1.10 -24.52
CA ASP A 372 -6.65 -1.66 -24.57
C ASP A 372 -6.90 -2.48 -23.30
N HIS A 373 -7.50 -1.87 -22.29
CA HIS A 373 -7.80 -2.54 -21.01
C HIS A 373 -8.78 -3.71 -21.18
N THR A 374 -9.71 -3.62 -22.14
CA THR A 374 -10.69 -4.69 -22.40
C THR A 374 -9.99 -5.94 -22.89
N ARG A 375 -9.08 -5.82 -23.87
CA ARG A 375 -8.30 -6.96 -24.39
C ARG A 375 -7.00 -7.24 -23.62
N GLY A 376 -6.55 -6.33 -22.78
CA GLY A 376 -5.24 -6.39 -22.10
C GLY A 376 -4.06 -6.25 -23.06
N THR A 377 -4.28 -5.65 -24.22
CA THR A 377 -3.26 -5.57 -25.29
C THR A 377 -2.60 -4.21 -25.33
N GLN A 378 -1.26 -4.19 -25.45
CA GLN A 378 -0.49 -2.99 -25.72
C GLN A 378 0.38 -3.20 -26.96
N ARG A 379 0.27 -2.26 -27.91
CA ARG A 379 1.17 -2.22 -29.07
C ARG A 379 2.48 -1.55 -28.69
N TYR A 380 3.57 -2.03 -29.26
CA TYR A 380 4.91 -1.49 -29.08
C TYR A 380 5.56 -1.25 -30.43
N ARG A 381 6.46 -0.26 -30.48
CA ARG A 381 7.33 0.00 -31.62
C ARG A 381 8.79 -0.14 -31.24
N GLY A 382 9.57 -0.68 -32.16
CA GLY A 382 11.01 -0.89 -32.01
C GLY A 382 11.77 0.41 -31.82
N PRO A 383 12.97 0.35 -31.25
CA PRO A 383 13.74 1.54 -30.86
C PRO A 383 14.20 2.39 -32.06
N ALA A 384 14.37 1.82 -33.27
CA ALA A 384 14.68 2.63 -34.46
C ALA A 384 13.45 3.41 -34.94
N LEU A 385 12.27 2.78 -35.02
CA LEU A 385 11.01 3.48 -35.29
C LEU A 385 10.69 4.54 -34.24
N ALA A 386 11.07 4.30 -32.98
CA ALA A 386 10.94 5.27 -31.90
C ALA A 386 12.04 6.36 -31.92
N LYS A 387 12.97 6.33 -32.89
CA LYS A 387 14.13 7.23 -33.01
C LYS A 387 14.99 7.29 -31.74
N ARG A 388 15.23 6.14 -31.11
CA ARG A 388 16.00 6.01 -29.86
C ARG A 388 17.41 5.49 -30.06
N VAL A 389 17.63 4.76 -31.16
CA VAL A 389 18.92 4.19 -31.56
C VAL A 389 19.20 4.51 -33.02
N ILE A 390 20.47 4.51 -33.39
CA ILE A 390 20.93 4.58 -34.78
C ILE A 390 21.06 3.15 -35.29
N CYS A 391 20.26 2.76 -36.28
CA CYS A 391 20.29 1.42 -36.85
C CYS A 391 20.76 1.44 -38.31
N PRO A 392 21.76 0.62 -38.71
CA PRO A 392 22.24 0.59 -40.09
C PRO A 392 21.19 0.15 -41.11
N ASN A 393 20.15 -0.55 -40.67
CA ASN A 393 19.04 -1.02 -41.51
C ASN A 393 17.89 -0.01 -41.62
N HIS A 394 17.96 1.11 -40.90
CA HIS A 394 16.95 2.18 -40.94
C HIS A 394 17.61 3.53 -41.30
N PRO A 395 17.67 3.89 -42.60
CA PRO A 395 18.37 5.09 -43.08
C PRO A 395 17.92 6.39 -42.41
N GLU A 396 16.65 6.49 -42.03
CA GLU A 396 16.10 7.65 -41.32
C GLU A 396 16.79 7.91 -39.96
N THR A 397 17.27 6.85 -39.30
CA THR A 397 17.94 6.95 -37.99
C THR A 397 19.41 7.35 -38.10
N GLN A 398 20.03 7.21 -39.28
CA GLN A 398 21.43 7.60 -39.52
C GLN A 398 21.65 9.12 -39.41
N ARG A 399 20.56 9.91 -39.42
CA ARG A 399 20.58 11.36 -39.25
C ARG A 399 20.51 11.80 -37.78
N LEU A 400 20.35 10.86 -36.85
CA LEU A 400 20.28 11.17 -35.41
C LEU A 400 21.68 11.46 -34.87
N ASP A 401 21.74 12.31 -33.84
CA ASP A 401 22.99 12.67 -33.16
C ASP A 401 23.56 11.46 -32.39
N PRO A 402 24.78 10.96 -32.75
CA PRO A 402 25.41 9.81 -32.11
C PRO A 402 25.75 10.02 -30.63
N THR A 403 25.84 11.27 -30.15
CA THR A 403 26.12 11.55 -28.74
C THR A 403 24.92 11.28 -27.83
N THR A 404 23.71 11.29 -28.39
CA THR A 404 22.46 11.12 -27.65
C THR A 404 21.68 9.85 -28.04
N HIS A 405 22.03 9.24 -29.17
CA HIS A 405 21.41 8.02 -29.71
C HIS A 405 22.50 6.97 -29.95
N PRO A 406 22.55 5.88 -29.17
CA PRO A 406 23.55 4.86 -29.37
C PRO A 406 23.29 4.08 -30.67
N GLN A 407 24.37 3.55 -31.27
CA GLN A 407 24.28 2.67 -32.42
C GLN A 407 23.80 1.28 -31.98
N SER A 408 22.83 0.71 -32.70
CA SER A 408 22.38 -0.68 -32.49
C SER A 408 23.47 -1.66 -32.94
N GLY A 409 23.56 -2.82 -32.30
CA GLY A 409 24.43 -3.91 -32.74
C GLY A 409 23.97 -4.70 -33.96
N CYS A 410 22.99 -4.19 -34.73
CA CYS A 410 22.48 -4.86 -35.93
C CYS A 410 23.50 -4.85 -37.07
N VAL A 411 23.53 -5.91 -37.86
CA VAL A 411 24.36 -6.01 -39.07
C VAL A 411 23.61 -5.43 -40.27
N LYS A 412 24.31 -4.63 -41.08
CA LYS A 412 23.72 -3.99 -42.27
C LYS A 412 23.29 -5.05 -43.28
N GLY A 413 22.03 -5.00 -43.71
CA GLY A 413 21.45 -5.92 -44.68
C GLY A 413 20.82 -7.17 -44.07
N GLU A 414 21.06 -7.46 -42.78
CA GLU A 414 20.42 -8.57 -42.08
C GLU A 414 19.06 -8.16 -41.48
N PRO A 415 18.06 -9.08 -41.42
CA PRO A 415 16.80 -8.81 -40.73
C PRO A 415 17.02 -8.42 -39.27
N CYS A 416 16.37 -7.35 -38.81
CA CYS A 416 16.47 -6.91 -37.42
C CYS A 416 15.13 -6.38 -36.89
N ALA A 417 14.90 -6.53 -35.58
CA ALA A 417 13.65 -6.10 -34.95
C ALA A 417 13.59 -4.60 -34.61
N CYS A 418 14.66 -3.84 -34.87
CA CYS A 418 14.73 -2.39 -34.63
C CYS A 418 13.56 -1.61 -35.24
N GLY A 419 13.11 -2.06 -36.41
CA GLY A 419 12.03 -1.50 -37.20
C GLY A 419 10.65 -2.12 -36.96
N ALA A 420 10.53 -3.10 -36.06
CA ALA A 420 9.33 -3.88 -35.91
C ALA A 420 8.28 -3.17 -35.05
N THR A 421 7.01 -3.54 -35.24
CA THR A 421 5.95 -3.30 -34.27
C THR A 421 5.42 -4.64 -33.79
N LEU A 422 5.10 -4.74 -32.51
CA LEU A 422 4.55 -5.95 -31.90
C LEU A 422 3.39 -5.59 -30.98
N THR A 423 2.56 -6.57 -30.64
CA THR A 423 1.47 -6.42 -29.67
C THR A 423 1.68 -7.47 -28.60
N LEU A 424 1.69 -7.05 -27.33
CA LEU A 424 1.70 -7.95 -26.18
C LEU A 424 0.28 -8.09 -25.65
N GLY A 425 -0.18 -9.33 -25.49
CA GLY A 425 -1.50 -9.71 -24.98
C GLY A 425 -1.54 -9.97 -23.47
N PRO A 426 -2.72 -10.31 -22.94
CA PRO A 426 -2.99 -10.43 -21.50
C PRO A 426 -2.32 -11.63 -20.83
N ASP A 427 -1.72 -12.53 -21.61
CA ASP A 427 -1.27 -13.83 -21.15
C ASP A 427 0.12 -13.80 -20.49
N GLU A 428 0.40 -14.82 -19.67
CA GLU A 428 1.72 -14.98 -19.04
C GLU A 428 2.84 -15.29 -20.04
N THR A 429 2.50 -15.81 -21.23
CA THR A 429 3.47 -15.97 -22.33
C THR A 429 4.04 -14.62 -22.78
N ASP A 430 3.26 -13.55 -22.60
CA ASP A 430 3.67 -12.16 -22.86
C ASP A 430 4.02 -11.41 -21.57
N TYR A 431 4.27 -12.16 -20.49
CA TYR A 431 4.78 -11.68 -19.20
C TYR A 431 3.96 -10.54 -18.60
N PHE A 432 2.62 -10.58 -18.75
CA PHE A 432 1.70 -9.52 -18.31
C PHE A 432 1.95 -9.03 -16.89
N SER A 433 2.19 -9.96 -15.97
CA SER A 433 2.46 -9.70 -14.54
C SER A 433 3.70 -8.83 -14.27
N MET A 434 4.63 -8.72 -15.24
CA MET A 434 5.88 -7.98 -15.08
C MET A 434 5.84 -6.58 -15.73
N ARG A 435 4.80 -6.28 -16.51
CA ARG A 435 4.72 -5.06 -17.32
C ARG A 435 4.32 -3.85 -16.46
N GLN A 436 5.03 -2.74 -16.68
CA GLN A 436 4.73 -1.45 -16.05
C GLN A 436 5.11 -0.30 -16.99
N GLN A 437 4.56 0.89 -16.76
CA GLN A 437 4.77 2.04 -17.65
C GLN A 437 6.24 2.52 -17.67
N ASP A 438 6.88 2.55 -16.50
CA ASP A 438 8.25 2.99 -16.35
C ASP A 438 9.20 1.79 -16.29
N LEU A 439 10.11 1.71 -17.25
CA LEU A 439 11.16 0.68 -17.32
C LEU A 439 11.90 0.53 -15.98
N TYR A 440 11.98 -0.69 -15.47
CA TYR A 440 12.61 -1.00 -14.19
C TYR A 440 14.02 -0.39 -14.07
N GLY A 441 14.31 0.14 -12.88
CA GLY A 441 15.61 0.67 -12.50
C GLY A 441 16.03 2.00 -13.14
N THR A 442 15.26 2.51 -14.10
CA THR A 442 15.48 3.83 -14.69
C THR A 442 15.21 4.97 -13.70
N THR A 443 15.66 6.17 -14.05
CA THR A 443 15.37 7.38 -13.26
C THR A 443 13.86 7.62 -13.12
N ALA A 444 13.08 7.37 -14.17
CA ALA A 444 11.63 7.52 -14.16
C ALA A 444 10.97 6.52 -13.19
N TRP A 445 11.30 5.24 -13.32
CA TRP A 445 10.79 4.20 -12.42
C TRP A 445 11.12 4.49 -10.97
N LYS A 446 12.36 4.89 -10.68
CA LYS A 446 12.79 5.19 -9.31
C LYS A 446 12.08 6.40 -8.73
N ALA A 447 11.80 7.42 -9.54
CA ALA A 447 11.01 8.56 -9.11
C ALA A 447 9.55 8.17 -8.86
N SER A 448 9.00 7.25 -9.67
CA SER A 448 7.64 6.74 -9.51
C SER A 448 7.51 5.84 -8.29
N TYR A 449 8.22 4.72 -8.25
CA TYR A 449 8.18 3.73 -7.17
C TYR A 449 8.67 4.29 -5.82
N GLY A 450 9.61 5.25 -5.84
CA GLY A 450 10.09 5.92 -4.62
C GLY A 450 9.02 6.66 -3.83
N ARG A 451 7.84 6.90 -4.41
CA ARG A 451 6.68 7.50 -3.72
C ARG A 451 5.93 6.53 -2.82
N ARG A 452 6.21 5.23 -2.92
CA ARG A 452 5.67 4.20 -2.00
C ARG A 452 5.94 4.51 -0.53
N SER A 453 6.94 5.33 -0.21
CA SER A 453 7.18 5.75 1.18
C SER A 453 5.96 6.41 1.85
N SER A 454 4.94 6.85 1.09
CA SER A 454 3.64 7.26 1.62
C SER A 454 2.96 6.18 2.46
N VAL A 455 2.80 4.96 1.93
CA VAL A 455 2.10 3.89 2.68
C VAL A 455 2.94 3.35 3.83
N GLU A 456 4.26 3.36 3.70
CA GLU A 456 5.16 3.06 4.84
C GLU A 456 4.99 4.10 5.96
N SER A 457 4.82 5.37 5.59
CA SER A 457 4.56 6.45 6.55
C SER A 457 3.18 6.30 7.20
N ALA A 458 2.15 5.89 6.44
CA ALA A 458 0.83 5.59 6.99
C ALA A 458 0.86 4.42 7.99
N ASN A 459 1.60 3.36 7.67
CA ASN A 459 1.81 2.25 8.61
C ASN A 459 2.49 2.73 9.90
N SER A 460 3.45 3.66 9.82
CA SER A 460 4.07 4.29 10.99
C SER A 460 3.09 5.19 11.76
N VAL A 461 2.23 5.92 11.05
CA VAL A 461 1.16 6.72 11.65
C VAL A 461 0.23 5.83 12.47
N LEU A 462 -0.22 4.72 11.88
CA LEU A 462 -1.13 3.79 12.52
C LEU A 462 -0.49 3.04 13.70
N LYS A 463 0.78 2.61 13.58
CA LYS A 463 1.43 1.79 14.63
C LYS A 463 2.18 2.58 15.69
N THR A 464 2.55 3.84 15.44
CA THR A 464 3.48 4.57 16.32
C THR A 464 3.03 5.98 16.65
N HIS A 465 2.61 6.78 15.67
CA HIS A 465 2.42 8.22 15.90
C HIS A 465 1.01 8.57 16.40
N HIS A 466 -0.01 8.34 15.58
CA HIS A 466 -1.38 8.72 15.89
C HIS A 466 -2.26 7.53 16.29
N GLY A 467 -2.02 6.36 15.72
CA GLY A 467 -2.87 5.20 15.93
C GLY A 467 -2.40 4.23 17.01
N ARG A 468 -1.10 4.19 17.36
CA ARG A 468 -0.48 3.26 18.35
C ARG A 468 -1.03 1.82 18.33
N LEU A 469 -1.40 1.33 17.16
CA LEU A 469 -2.02 0.02 16.97
C LEU A 469 -1.07 -1.09 17.42
N SER A 470 -1.57 -1.98 18.27
CA SER A 470 -0.79 -3.07 18.86
C SER A 470 -1.67 -4.28 19.17
N ARG A 471 -1.03 -5.40 19.55
CA ARG A 471 -1.76 -6.58 20.00
C ARG A 471 -2.66 -6.24 21.19
N GLY A 472 -3.96 -6.55 21.06
CA GLY A 472 -4.94 -6.24 22.09
C GLY A 472 -5.53 -4.83 22.01
N SER A 473 -5.23 -4.07 20.95
CA SER A 473 -5.96 -2.85 20.58
C SER A 473 -7.46 -3.09 20.45
N THR A 474 -7.86 -4.27 19.98
CA THR A 474 -9.23 -4.77 20.00
C THR A 474 -9.31 -6.04 20.84
N ARG A 475 -10.42 -6.25 21.56
CA ARG A 475 -10.67 -7.46 22.37
C ARG A 475 -11.97 -8.14 22.02
N VAL A 476 -12.13 -8.41 20.73
CA VAL A 476 -13.25 -9.16 20.15
C VAL A 476 -12.70 -10.32 19.32
N ARG A 477 -13.54 -11.30 19.01
CA ARG A 477 -13.18 -12.42 18.13
C ARG A 477 -13.92 -12.28 16.80
N GLY A 478 -13.36 -12.88 15.76
CA GLY A 478 -13.93 -12.87 14.42
C GLY A 478 -13.43 -11.71 13.55
N THR A 479 -13.41 -11.94 12.23
CA THR A 479 -12.85 -10.98 11.26
C THR A 479 -13.69 -9.71 11.17
N ILE A 480 -15.01 -9.83 11.07
CA ILE A 480 -15.90 -8.68 10.83
C ILE A 480 -15.78 -7.68 11.98
N LYS A 481 -15.93 -8.15 13.23
CA LYS A 481 -15.78 -7.31 14.43
C LYS A 481 -14.42 -6.63 14.51
N ASN A 482 -13.33 -7.36 14.29
CA ASN A 482 -11.98 -6.77 14.33
C ASN A 482 -11.77 -5.75 13.21
N THR A 483 -12.31 -6.00 12.03
CA THR A 483 -12.24 -5.06 10.89
C THR A 483 -12.99 -3.77 11.19
N LEU A 484 -14.23 -3.86 11.67
CA LEU A 484 -15.02 -2.68 12.03
C LEU A 484 -14.32 -1.81 13.08
N LEU A 485 -13.84 -2.42 14.18
CA LEU A 485 -13.14 -1.67 15.23
C LEU A 485 -11.81 -1.08 14.73
N ALA A 486 -11.08 -1.79 13.87
CA ALA A 486 -9.86 -1.26 13.24
C ALA A 486 -10.17 -0.06 12.33
N ALA A 487 -11.31 -0.05 11.62
CA ALA A 487 -11.71 1.09 10.79
C ALA A 487 -11.87 2.38 11.61
N PHE A 488 -12.52 2.31 12.78
CA PHE A 488 -12.65 3.46 13.69
C PHE A 488 -11.28 3.91 14.25
N LEU A 489 -10.37 2.98 14.54
CA LEU A 489 -9.00 3.33 14.96
C LEU A 489 -8.21 4.03 13.83
N ILE A 490 -8.36 3.57 12.58
CA ILE A 490 -7.74 4.21 11.41
C ILE A 490 -8.37 5.59 11.17
N ALA A 491 -9.69 5.73 11.31
CA ALA A 491 -10.37 7.01 11.21
C ALA A 491 -9.89 8.00 12.28
N ALA A 492 -9.71 7.57 13.54
CA ALA A 492 -9.10 8.38 14.58
C ALA A 492 -7.67 8.83 14.22
N ALA A 493 -6.87 7.95 13.60
CA ALA A 493 -5.54 8.31 13.11
C ALA A 493 -5.59 9.33 11.95
N ASN A 494 -6.56 9.20 11.04
CA ASN A 494 -6.82 10.17 9.97
C ASN A 494 -7.23 11.54 10.55
N ILE A 495 -8.10 11.60 11.56
CA ILE A 495 -8.46 12.85 12.25
C ILE A 495 -7.21 13.51 12.86
N GLY A 496 -6.36 12.73 13.53
CA GLY A 496 -5.08 13.24 14.06
C GLY A 496 -4.13 13.77 12.98
N LEU A 497 -4.14 13.16 11.78
CA LEU A 497 -3.40 13.68 10.63
C LEU A 497 -4.00 14.96 10.06
N LEU A 498 -5.33 15.06 9.94
CA LEU A 498 -6.02 16.26 9.49
C LEU A 498 -5.67 17.46 10.37
N GLU A 499 -5.72 17.28 11.69
CA GLU A 499 -5.36 18.32 12.64
C GLU A 499 -3.88 18.69 12.53
N SER A 500 -2.98 17.71 12.66
CA SER A 500 -1.54 17.97 12.78
C SER A 500 -0.84 18.32 11.46
N ARG A 501 -1.38 17.90 10.32
CA ARG A 501 -0.73 18.03 9.00
C ARG A 501 -1.54 18.79 7.97
N TYR A 502 -2.85 18.96 8.15
CA TYR A 502 -3.68 19.76 7.25
C TYR A 502 -4.25 21.01 7.94
N GLY A 503 -4.07 21.16 9.26
CA GLY A 503 -4.66 22.28 10.01
C GLY A 503 -6.19 22.26 9.99
N TYR A 504 -6.78 21.08 9.78
CA TYR A 504 -8.22 20.90 9.62
C TYR A 504 -8.81 20.17 10.82
N ASP A 505 -9.68 20.84 11.58
CA ASP A 505 -10.48 20.22 12.63
C ASP A 505 -11.85 19.84 12.07
N VAL A 506 -12.16 18.55 12.09
CA VAL A 506 -13.45 18.02 11.62
C VAL A 506 -14.63 18.56 12.42
N ALA A 507 -14.42 19.00 13.67
CA ALA A 507 -15.47 19.61 14.50
C ALA A 507 -15.75 21.09 14.17
N GLU A 508 -14.80 21.76 13.54
CA GLU A 508 -14.84 23.20 13.24
C GLU A 508 -14.47 23.41 11.77
N PRO A 509 -15.29 22.90 10.81
CA PRO A 509 -15.01 23.11 9.41
C PRO A 509 -15.05 24.61 9.09
N PRO A 510 -14.15 25.11 8.21
CA PRO A 510 -14.18 26.49 7.78
C PRO A 510 -15.49 26.81 7.07
N ALA A 511 -15.96 28.06 7.20
CA ALA A 511 -17.22 28.51 6.61
C ALA A 511 -17.23 28.50 5.07
N ASP A 512 -16.06 28.53 4.45
CA ASP A 512 -15.86 28.36 3.00
C ASP A 512 -14.89 27.20 2.76
N ASP A 513 -15.40 26.11 2.20
CA ASP A 513 -14.67 24.88 1.91
C ASP A 513 -14.27 24.75 0.42
N ARG A 514 -14.39 25.84 -0.35
CA ARG A 514 -14.11 25.85 -1.79
C ARG A 514 -12.62 25.81 -2.11
N GLU A 515 -11.78 26.35 -1.23
CA GLU A 515 -10.34 26.37 -1.45
C GLU A 515 -9.69 25.03 -1.09
N ARG A 516 -8.80 24.57 -1.96
CA ARG A 516 -8.06 23.34 -1.75
C ARG A 516 -7.11 23.49 -0.57
N ILE A 517 -7.24 22.59 0.41
CA ILE A 517 -6.36 22.54 1.58
C ILE A 517 -5.14 21.68 1.22
N GLU A 518 -3.98 22.33 1.16
CA GLU A 518 -2.69 21.67 0.99
C GLU A 518 -2.11 21.29 2.36
N PRO A 519 -1.39 20.16 2.46
CA PRO A 519 -0.77 19.78 3.73
C PRO A 519 0.29 20.81 4.15
N LEU A 520 0.36 21.05 5.45
CA LEU A 520 1.38 21.85 6.09
C LEU A 520 2.77 21.37 5.65
N PRO A 521 3.72 22.29 5.38
CA PRO A 521 5.06 21.94 4.94
C PRO A 521 5.66 20.85 5.83
N SER A 522 6.12 19.77 5.22
CA SER A 522 7.03 18.88 5.94
C SER A 522 8.40 19.54 5.96
N PRO A 523 9.07 19.65 7.13
CA PRO A 523 10.46 20.10 7.16
C PRO A 523 11.38 19.15 6.37
N ARG A 524 10.88 17.96 5.99
CA ARG A 524 11.55 17.02 5.10
C ARG A 524 10.99 17.16 3.69
N SER A 525 11.86 17.51 2.74
CA SER A 525 11.55 17.37 1.31
C SER A 525 11.19 15.91 1.00
N ALA A 526 10.20 15.70 0.14
CA ALA A 526 9.89 14.37 -0.38
C ALA A 526 11.18 13.73 -0.91
N LEU A 527 11.41 12.44 -0.62
CA LEU A 527 12.67 11.78 -0.99
C LEU A 527 12.97 11.88 -2.50
N HIS A 528 11.95 11.95 -3.34
CA HIS A 528 12.08 12.14 -4.79
C HIS A 528 12.56 13.55 -5.20
N ARG A 529 12.34 14.58 -4.37
CA ARG A 529 12.85 15.96 -4.56
C ARG A 529 14.34 16.11 -4.27
N ARG A 530 15.00 15.14 -3.63
CA ARG A 530 16.46 15.17 -3.45
C ARG A 530 17.24 15.00 -4.76
N ARG A 531 16.55 14.82 -5.89
CA ARG A 531 17.13 14.87 -7.22
C ARG A 531 16.60 16.11 -7.91
N ALA A 532 17.51 16.99 -8.31
CA ALA A 532 17.17 18.17 -9.10
C ALA A 532 16.57 17.70 -10.44
N PHE A 533 15.24 17.73 -10.52
CA PHE A 533 14.53 17.86 -11.78
C PHE A 533 14.75 19.29 -12.28
N SER A 534 15.97 19.64 -12.69
CA SER A 534 16.12 20.79 -13.57
C SER A 534 15.60 20.34 -14.93
N ARG A 535 14.44 20.85 -15.33
CA ARG A 535 14.15 20.98 -16.76
C ARG A 535 15.36 21.70 -17.33
N ARG A 536 16.13 21.00 -18.17
CA ARG A 536 17.28 21.56 -18.86
C ARG A 536 16.73 22.71 -19.71
N ARG A 537 16.82 23.96 -19.21
CA ARG A 537 16.65 25.12 -20.07
C ARG A 537 17.65 24.94 -21.20
N ALA A 538 17.18 25.02 -22.44
CA ALA A 538 18.05 25.08 -23.60
C ALA A 538 19.05 26.21 -23.33
N ARG A 539 20.33 25.86 -23.13
CA ARG A 539 21.39 26.86 -23.07
C ARG A 539 21.53 27.38 -24.49
N SER A 540 21.11 28.62 -24.71
CA SER A 540 21.66 29.41 -25.82
C SER A 540 23.17 29.40 -25.66
N LYS A 541 23.88 29.07 -26.74
CA LYS A 541 25.32 29.21 -26.83
C LYS A 541 25.63 30.70 -26.80
N ASP A 542 26.29 31.16 -25.74
CA ASP A 542 27.04 32.40 -25.78
C ASP A 542 28.49 32.01 -26.14
N PRO A 543 29.03 32.47 -27.28
CA PRO A 543 30.31 32.01 -27.79
C PRO A 543 31.42 32.95 -27.32
N ASP A 544 31.65 33.07 -26.00
CA ASP A 544 32.86 33.72 -25.51
C ASP A 544 33.11 33.36 -24.05
N THR A 545 33.95 32.35 -23.82
CA THR A 545 34.76 32.20 -22.61
C THR A 545 35.72 31.01 -22.82
N ALA A 546 36.88 31.31 -23.40
CA ALA A 546 38.03 30.42 -23.35
C ALA A 546 38.57 30.34 -21.90
N PRO A 547 39.07 29.17 -21.43
CA PRO A 547 39.58 29.04 -20.07
C PRO A 547 41.06 29.48 -19.97
N PRO A 548 41.48 30.25 -18.96
CA PRO A 548 42.89 30.49 -18.73
C PRO A 548 43.53 29.41 -17.85
N GLY A 549 44.63 28.87 -18.37
CA GLY A 549 45.88 28.48 -17.71
C GLY A 549 45.90 27.96 -16.27
N LYS A 550 46.42 26.73 -16.12
CA LYS A 550 46.97 26.19 -14.86
C LYS A 550 48.07 27.08 -14.28
N PRO A 551 48.21 27.10 -12.94
CA PRO A 551 49.56 26.99 -12.39
C PRO A 551 49.68 26.03 -11.17
N GLY A 552 50.81 25.32 -11.14
CA GLY A 552 51.66 25.19 -9.94
C GLY A 552 51.28 24.20 -8.83
N ARG A 553 51.94 23.04 -8.83
CA ARG A 553 52.14 22.17 -7.65
C ARG A 553 52.89 22.89 -6.54
N ARG A 554 52.42 22.77 -5.28
CA ARG A 554 53.22 22.86 -4.04
C ARG A 554 52.64 21.94 -2.93
N PRO A 555 53.44 21.58 -1.91
CA PRO A 555 53.61 20.20 -1.45
C PRO A 555 52.70 19.74 -0.29
N GLN A 556 52.60 18.42 -0.15
CA GLN A 556 51.89 17.69 0.91
C GLN A 556 52.36 18.08 2.32
N LYS A 557 51.40 18.38 3.20
CA LYS A 557 51.56 18.32 4.66
C LYS A 557 50.96 17.02 5.21
N PRO A 558 51.58 16.40 6.22
CA PRO A 558 51.10 15.14 6.80
C PRO A 558 49.82 15.37 7.63
N ILE A 559 48.83 14.50 7.45
CA ILE A 559 47.61 14.48 8.26
C ILE A 559 47.86 13.57 9.47
N THR A 560 47.97 14.19 10.64
CA THR A 560 47.87 13.50 11.93
C THR A 560 46.39 13.31 12.28
N SER A 561 46.04 12.06 12.60
CA SER A 561 44.73 11.61 13.06
C SER A 561 44.57 11.88 14.56
N PRO A 562 43.38 12.29 15.02
CA PRO A 562 43.00 12.05 16.40
C PRO A 562 41.66 11.30 16.53
N THR A 563 41.79 10.13 17.15
CA THR A 563 40.97 9.68 18.29
C THR A 563 39.89 8.62 18.03
N GLN A 564 40.28 7.40 18.44
CA GLN A 564 39.49 6.21 18.72
C GLN A 564 38.57 6.42 19.94
N TRP A 565 37.35 5.85 19.89
CA TRP A 565 36.48 5.70 21.06
C TRP A 565 36.46 4.24 21.52
N LYS A 566 36.86 4.02 22.78
CA LYS A 566 36.95 2.72 23.48
C LYS A 566 35.60 2.26 24.01
N ARG A 567 35.44 0.93 24.13
CA ARG A 567 34.35 0.24 24.84
C ARG A 567 34.45 0.46 26.35
N ALA A 568 33.31 0.60 27.02
CA ALA A 568 33.21 0.39 28.46
C ALA A 568 32.89 -1.09 28.72
N THR A 569 33.80 -1.76 29.44
CA THR A 569 33.59 -3.05 30.12
C THR A 569 33.45 -2.80 31.62
N GLU A 570 32.73 -3.72 32.24
CA GLU A 570 32.40 -3.86 33.67
C GLU A 570 33.61 -3.89 34.61
N THR A 571 33.41 -3.42 35.85
CA THR A 571 34.03 -4.01 37.05
C THR A 571 33.20 -3.72 38.32
N THR A 572 32.64 -4.80 38.86
CA THR A 572 32.62 -5.28 40.27
C THR A 572 32.51 -4.34 41.48
N VAL A 573 31.46 -4.61 42.28
CA VAL A 573 31.46 -5.11 43.69
C VAL A 573 32.59 -4.73 44.65
N ALA A 574 32.18 -4.09 45.76
CA ALA A 574 32.53 -4.37 47.18
C ALA A 574 31.42 -3.66 48.00
N ASP A 575 30.77 -4.20 49.04
CA ASP A 575 31.11 -5.26 50.01
C ASP A 575 30.12 -6.43 50.06
#